data_AF-A0A2S7P5B9-F1
#
_entry.id   AF-A0A2S7P5B9-F1
#
_cell.length_a   1.000
_cell.length_b   1.000
_cell.length_c   1.000
_cell.angle_alpha   90.00
_cell.angle_beta   90.00
_cell.angle_gamma   90.00
#
_symmetry.space_group_name_H-M   'P 1'
#
loop_
_entity.id
_entity.type
_entity.pdbx_description
1 polymer ?
#
loop_
_entity_poly.entity_id
_entity_poly.type
_entity_poly.pdbx_seq_one_letter_code
_entity_poly.pdbx_strand_id
1 'polypeptide(L)'
;MPLGSGTVKIPDYEQHPMLGKPIVDDPIRSGPIFEASWTHALHCLYYTVDTYHQLVISNGTTFGFDGERNDMHASHCFEYLRNQILCMADMTLEGSESVLDATGEGQAHVCRNRQEAIEWIEGRRVDDIQSIVGP
;
A
#
# COMPACT_ATOMS: atom_id res chain seq x y z
N MET A 1 -0.89 -10.86 -1.52
CA MET A 1 -0.28 -10.17 -0.36
C MET A 1 0.63 -11.14 0.37
N PRO A 2 1.67 -10.68 1.09
CA PRO A 2 2.36 -11.52 2.08
C PRO A 2 1.36 -11.99 3.15
N LEU A 3 1.66 -13.08 3.84
CA LEU A 3 1.01 -13.37 5.14
C LEU A 3 1.24 -12.22 6.11
N GLY A 4 0.24 -11.91 6.93
CA GLY A 4 0.23 -10.71 7.77
C GLY A 4 -0.18 -9.44 7.03
N SER A 5 -0.56 -9.55 5.75
CA SER A 5 -1.00 -8.44 4.89
C SER A 5 0.00 -7.29 4.74
N GLY A 6 1.29 -7.52 5.02
CA GLY A 6 2.31 -6.47 4.99
C GLY A 6 2.62 -5.83 6.34
N THR A 7 1.87 -6.18 7.38
CA THR A 7 2.02 -5.64 8.72
C THR A 7 3.05 -6.44 9.51
N VAL A 8 4.01 -5.73 10.10
CA VAL A 8 5.16 -6.30 10.82
C VAL A 8 5.32 -5.72 12.21
N LYS A 9 5.94 -6.51 13.09
CA LYS A 9 6.45 -6.03 14.40
C LYS A 9 7.95 -5.80 14.35
N ILE A 10 8.39 -4.69 14.93
CA ILE A 10 9.81 -4.34 15.12
C ILE A 10 10.05 -4.23 16.63
N PRO A 11 10.55 -5.28 17.31
CA PRO A 11 10.64 -5.32 18.78
C PRO A 11 11.43 -4.18 19.42
N ASP A 12 12.45 -3.70 18.72
CA ASP A 12 13.41 -2.67 19.12
C ASP A 12 13.20 -1.34 18.36
N TYR A 13 11.96 -1.06 17.91
CA TYR A 13 11.61 0.13 17.12
C TYR A 13 12.09 1.45 17.74
N GLU A 14 12.12 1.55 19.07
CA GLU A 14 12.59 2.73 19.81
C GLU A 14 14.08 3.03 19.59
N GLN A 15 14.88 2.04 19.17
CA GLN A 15 16.30 2.20 18.84
C GLN A 15 16.53 2.70 17.40
N HIS A 16 15.46 2.87 16.62
CA HIS A 16 15.51 3.27 15.22
C HIS A 16 14.98 4.70 15.04
N PRO A 17 15.82 5.75 15.18
CA PRO A 17 15.36 7.15 15.18
C PRO A 17 14.77 7.62 13.85
N MET A 18 15.03 6.91 12.75
CA MET A 18 14.46 7.18 11.42
C MET A 18 13.13 6.47 11.18
N LEU A 19 12.72 5.59 12.10
CA LEU A 19 11.44 4.90 12.02
C LEU A 19 10.35 5.82 12.61
N GLY A 20 9.23 5.93 11.90
CA GLY A 20 8.08 6.69 12.37
C GLY A 20 7.49 6.14 13.68
N LYS A 21 6.48 6.83 14.22
CA LYS A 21 5.73 6.29 15.37
C LYS A 21 4.97 5.04 14.94
N PRO A 22 4.91 3.99 15.75
CA PRO A 22 4.16 2.79 15.40
C PRO A 22 2.65 3.08 15.32
N ILE A 23 1.95 2.30 14.51
CA ILE A 23 0.49 2.19 14.56
C ILE A 23 0.15 1.43 15.86
N VAL A 24 -0.76 1.99 16.67
CA VAL A 24 -1.10 1.45 18.01
C VAL A 24 -2.61 1.27 18.22
N ASP A 25 -3.41 1.76 17.29
CA ASP A 25 -4.87 1.86 17.32
C ASP A 25 -5.54 1.05 16.20
N ASP A 26 -4.83 0.08 15.63
CA ASP A 26 -5.38 -0.85 14.63
C ASP A 26 -6.55 -1.68 15.23
N PRO A 27 -7.70 -1.78 14.53
CA PRO A 27 -8.89 -2.43 15.06
C PRO A 27 -8.78 -3.97 15.11
N ILE A 28 -7.83 -4.57 14.40
CA ILE A 28 -7.65 -6.02 14.24
C ILE A 28 -6.42 -6.49 15.01
N ARG A 29 -5.36 -5.67 15.05
CA ARG A 29 -4.02 -6.03 15.52
C ARG A 29 -3.63 -5.24 16.75
N SER A 30 -2.89 -5.90 17.64
CA SER A 30 -2.44 -5.27 18.90
C SER A 30 -0.92 -5.09 18.96
N GLY A 31 -0.54 -3.97 19.59
CA GLY A 31 0.84 -3.59 19.84
C GLY A 31 1.38 -2.62 18.79
N PRO A 32 2.63 -2.16 18.96
CA PRO A 32 3.26 -1.25 18.01
C PRO A 32 3.57 -2.00 16.70
N ILE A 33 2.84 -1.67 15.64
CA ILE A 33 2.98 -2.30 14.32
C ILE A 33 3.35 -1.28 13.25
N PHE A 34 3.93 -1.77 12.16
CA PHE A 34 4.32 -1.02 10.98
C PHE A 34 3.88 -1.76 9.73
N GLU A 35 3.76 -1.06 8.61
CA GLU A 35 3.42 -1.67 7.32
C GLU A 35 4.50 -1.41 6.28
N ALA A 36 4.75 -2.38 5.40
CA ALA A 36 5.60 -2.11 4.24
C ALA A 36 4.89 -1.18 3.26
N SER A 37 5.60 -0.17 2.74
CA SER A 37 5.03 0.84 1.84
C SER A 37 4.36 0.24 0.61
N TRP A 38 4.94 -0.80 0.00
CA TRP A 38 4.32 -1.40 -1.18
C TRP A 38 2.99 -2.12 -0.89
N THR A 39 2.80 -2.66 0.32
CA THR A 39 1.53 -3.28 0.72
C THR A 39 0.47 -2.21 1.02
N HIS A 40 0.86 -1.10 1.66
CA HIS A 40 -0.03 0.03 1.87
C HIS A 40 -0.39 0.76 0.55
N ALA A 41 0.57 0.91 -0.37
CA ALA A 41 0.32 1.47 -1.69
C ALA A 41 -0.67 0.62 -2.51
N LEU A 42 -0.59 -0.71 -2.43
CA LEU A 42 -1.58 -1.59 -3.03
C LEU A 42 -2.96 -1.42 -2.41
N HIS A 43 -3.04 -1.35 -1.07
CA HIS A 43 -4.29 -1.08 -0.36
C HIS A 43 -4.97 0.20 -0.87
N CYS A 44 -4.23 1.31 -0.91
CA CYS A 44 -4.71 2.60 -1.41
C CYS A 44 -5.15 2.55 -2.89
N LEU A 45 -4.38 1.87 -3.75
CA LEU A 45 -4.75 1.69 -5.15
C LEU A 45 -6.09 0.94 -5.29
N TYR A 46 -6.27 -0.15 -4.53
CA TYR A 46 -7.52 -0.93 -4.57
C TYR A 46 -8.73 -0.11 -4.07
N TYR A 47 -8.57 0.68 -3.01
CA TYR A 47 -9.62 1.61 -2.56
C TYR A 47 -9.98 2.66 -3.62
N THR A 48 -8.98 3.14 -4.36
CA THR A 48 -9.17 4.10 -5.46
C THR A 48 -9.94 3.46 -6.61
N VAL A 49 -9.60 2.22 -6.99
CA VAL A 49 -10.32 1.45 -8.03
C VAL A 49 -11.76 1.20 -7.61
N ASP A 50 -11.99 0.78 -6.37
CA ASP A 50 -13.33 0.50 -5.86
C ASP A 50 -14.18 1.77 -5.83
N THR A 51 -13.66 2.87 -5.29
CA THR A 51 -14.34 4.17 -5.26
C THR A 51 -14.65 4.66 -6.67
N TYR A 52 -13.70 4.51 -7.62
CA TYR A 52 -13.91 4.85 -9.01
C TYR A 52 -15.08 4.06 -9.62
N HIS A 53 -15.11 2.73 -9.42
CA HIS A 53 -16.21 1.90 -9.90
C HIS A 53 -17.55 2.30 -9.25
N GLN A 54 -17.57 2.54 -7.94
CA GLN A 54 -18.78 3.00 -7.26
C GLN A 54 -19.28 4.33 -7.84
N LEU A 55 -18.41 5.31 -8.09
CA LEU A 55 -18.84 6.62 -8.60
C LEU A 55 -19.23 6.61 -10.08
N VAL A 56 -18.44 5.93 -10.92
CA VAL A 56 -18.57 6.01 -12.39
C VAL A 56 -19.53 4.95 -12.92
N ILE A 57 -19.42 3.71 -12.45
CA ILE A 57 -20.24 2.61 -12.96
C ILE A 57 -21.63 2.63 -12.31
N SER A 58 -21.73 2.91 -11.01
CA SER A 58 -23.03 2.81 -10.31
C SER A 58 -23.94 4.04 -10.48
N ASN A 59 -23.38 5.24 -10.65
CA ASN A 59 -24.16 6.48 -10.79
C ASN A 59 -24.28 6.99 -12.25
N GLY A 60 -23.75 6.26 -13.24
CA GLY A 60 -23.85 6.65 -14.65
C GLY A 60 -23.19 8.00 -14.96
N THR A 61 -22.19 8.41 -14.17
CA THR A 61 -21.50 9.67 -14.37
C THR A 61 -20.54 9.55 -15.55
N THR A 62 -20.61 10.50 -16.48
CA THR A 62 -19.70 10.60 -17.62
C THR A 62 -18.45 11.38 -17.22
N PHE A 63 -17.28 10.74 -17.23
CA PHE A 63 -16.00 11.36 -16.93
C PHE A 63 -14.98 11.02 -18.04
N GLY A 64 -14.41 12.05 -18.67
CA GLY A 64 -13.48 11.92 -19.80
C GLY A 64 -13.42 13.18 -20.65
N PHE A 65 -12.55 13.19 -21.67
CA PHE A 65 -12.59 14.19 -22.73
C PHE A 65 -13.94 14.07 -23.47
N ASP A 66 -14.58 15.20 -23.73
CA ASP A 66 -15.89 15.31 -24.42
C ASP A 66 -17.10 14.66 -23.72
N GLY A 67 -16.99 14.30 -22.44
CA GLY A 67 -18.10 13.71 -21.68
C GLY A 67 -18.39 12.26 -22.07
N GLU A 68 -17.45 11.58 -22.72
CA GLU A 68 -17.52 10.15 -23.01
C GLU A 68 -16.80 9.34 -21.95
N ARG A 69 -17.38 8.18 -21.59
CA ARG A 69 -16.80 7.29 -20.59
C ARG A 69 -15.58 6.57 -21.16
N ASN A 70 -14.44 6.63 -20.46
CA ASN A 70 -13.20 5.98 -20.87
C ASN A 70 -12.68 4.96 -19.83
N ASP A 71 -13.52 3.98 -19.49
CA ASP A 71 -13.19 2.94 -18.51
C ASP A 71 -11.96 2.12 -18.91
N MET A 72 -11.74 1.92 -20.21
CA MET A 72 -10.59 1.18 -20.71
C MET A 72 -9.29 1.87 -20.29
N HIS A 73 -9.21 3.20 -20.46
CA HIS A 73 -8.02 3.94 -20.06
C HIS A 73 -7.83 3.93 -18.54
N ALA A 74 -8.92 4.07 -17.76
CA ALA A 74 -8.86 3.96 -16.31
C ALA A 74 -8.32 2.58 -15.88
N SER A 75 -8.86 1.49 -16.41
CA SER A 75 -8.42 0.13 -16.09
C SER A 75 -6.94 -0.10 -16.46
N HIS A 76 -6.50 0.40 -17.61
CA HIS A 76 -5.10 0.34 -18.02
C HIS A 76 -4.19 1.11 -17.06
N CYS A 77 -4.58 2.32 -16.64
CA CYS A 77 -3.82 3.12 -15.70
C CYS A 77 -3.71 2.45 -14.33
N PHE A 78 -4.80 1.87 -13.81
CA PHE A 78 -4.76 1.13 -12.55
C PHE A 78 -3.83 -0.08 -12.60
N GLU A 79 -3.87 -0.86 -13.68
CA GLU A 79 -2.94 -1.98 -13.87
C GLU A 79 -1.49 -1.52 -14.03
N TYR A 80 -1.26 -0.40 -14.70
CA TYR A 80 0.08 0.20 -14.81
C TYR A 80 0.63 0.61 -13.44
N LEU A 81 -0.17 1.29 -12.61
CA LEU A 81 0.21 1.65 -11.25
C LEU A 81 0.44 0.40 -10.37
N ARG A 82 -0.43 -0.61 -10.47
CA ARG A 82 -0.25 -1.89 -9.76
C ARG A 82 1.08 -2.54 -10.12
N ASN A 83 1.42 -2.59 -11.41
CA ASN A 83 2.69 -3.16 -11.87
C ASN A 83 3.90 -2.35 -11.39
N GLN A 84 3.81 -1.02 -11.36
CA GLN A 84 4.85 -0.18 -10.79
C GLN A 84 5.07 -0.48 -9.30
N ILE A 85 4.00 -0.49 -8.49
CA ILE A 85 4.08 -0.79 -7.05
C ILE A 85 4.77 -2.15 -6.83
N LEU A 86 4.36 -3.17 -7.58
CA LEU A 86 4.93 -4.51 -7.47
C LEU A 86 6.38 -4.63 -7.95
N CYS A 87 6.78 -3.87 -8.97
CA CYS A 87 8.18 -3.83 -9.39
C CYS A 87 9.03 -3.17 -8.30
N MET A 88 8.65 -1.98 -7.86
CA MET A 88 9.43 -1.21 -6.88
C MET A 88 9.54 -1.95 -5.55
N ALA A 89 8.44 -2.59 -5.11
CA ALA A 89 8.33 -3.30 -3.85
C ALA A 89 9.02 -2.52 -2.71
N ASP A 90 8.66 -1.25 -2.57
CA ASP A 90 9.24 -0.36 -1.56
C ASP A 90 9.04 -0.93 -0.16
N MET A 91 10.16 -1.22 0.50
CA MET A 91 10.21 -1.83 1.83
C MET A 91 10.37 -0.80 2.96
N THR A 92 10.18 0.48 2.67
CA THR A 92 10.06 1.49 3.71
C THR A 92 8.93 1.10 4.68
N LEU A 93 9.18 1.26 5.98
CA LEU A 93 8.21 0.93 7.02
C LEU A 93 7.42 2.18 7.38
N GLU A 94 6.10 2.10 7.20
CA GLU A 94 5.16 3.17 7.49
C GLU A 94 4.54 2.98 8.87
N GLY A 95 4.42 4.09 9.60
CA GLY A 95 3.87 4.16 10.95
C GLY A 95 2.55 4.94 11.01
N SER A 96 2.11 5.35 12.20
CA SER A 96 0.81 6.02 12.44
C SER A 96 0.63 7.36 11.73
N GLU A 97 1.74 7.96 11.29
CA GLU A 97 1.77 9.17 10.47
C GLU A 97 2.44 8.80 9.16
N SER A 98 1.66 8.58 8.09
CA SER A 98 2.20 8.40 6.72
C SER A 98 2.74 9.71 6.12
N VAL A 99 2.91 10.75 6.94
CA VAL A 99 3.40 12.07 6.53
C VAL A 99 4.90 12.11 6.73
N LEU A 100 5.66 11.82 5.67
CA LEU A 100 7.02 12.32 5.56
C LEU A 100 6.92 13.85 5.47
N ASP A 101 7.77 14.58 6.20
CA ASP A 101 8.04 15.99 5.94
C ASP A 101 8.45 16.11 4.45
N ALA A 102 7.49 16.53 3.63
CA ALA A 102 7.53 16.45 2.18
C ALA A 102 8.41 17.56 1.61
N THR A 103 9.72 17.41 1.79
CA THR A 103 10.72 18.13 0.99
C THR A 103 11.24 17.16 -0.07
N GLY A 104 10.56 17.17 -1.22
CA GLY A 104 10.69 16.15 -2.26
C GLY A 104 12.05 16.07 -2.95
N GLU A 105 12.28 14.93 -3.60
CA GLU A 105 12.94 14.77 -4.90
C GLU A 105 12.75 13.31 -5.35
N GLY A 106 12.20 13.11 -6.54
CA GLY A 106 11.88 11.78 -7.08
C GLY A 106 13.12 10.91 -7.21
N GLN A 107 13.00 9.65 -6.77
CA GLN A 107 14.09 8.67 -6.78
C GLN A 107 13.99 7.75 -8.00
N ALA A 108 15.13 7.25 -8.47
CA ALA A 108 15.15 6.21 -9.50
C ALA A 108 14.61 4.89 -8.94
N HIS A 109 13.60 4.33 -9.60
CA HIS A 109 12.96 3.08 -9.20
C HIS A 109 13.68 1.88 -9.84
N VAL A 110 14.37 1.08 -9.02
CA VAL A 110 14.92 -0.22 -9.42
C VAL A 110 14.03 -1.30 -8.82
N CYS A 111 13.58 -2.26 -9.63
CA CYS A 111 12.75 -3.34 -9.09
C CYS A 111 13.53 -4.13 -8.04
N ARG A 112 12.92 -4.37 -6.87
CA ARG A 112 13.50 -5.21 -5.81
C ARG A 112 13.09 -6.67 -6.01
N ASN A 113 13.86 -7.62 -5.44
CA ASN A 113 13.46 -9.02 -5.45
C ASN A 113 12.20 -9.21 -4.60
N ARG A 114 11.07 -9.43 -5.26
CA ARG A 114 9.77 -9.57 -4.60
C ARG A 114 9.70 -10.77 -3.66
N GLN A 115 10.42 -11.85 -3.95
CA GLN A 115 10.43 -13.04 -3.10
C GLN A 115 11.12 -12.73 -1.77
N GLU A 116 12.28 -12.09 -1.81
CA GLU A 116 13.02 -11.68 -0.60
C GLU A 116 12.21 -10.67 0.24
N ALA A 117 11.51 -9.75 -0.42
CA ALA A 117 10.60 -8.80 0.24
C ALA A 117 9.48 -9.52 1.00
N ILE A 118 8.83 -10.51 0.36
CA ILE A 118 7.78 -11.32 0.99
C ILE A 118 8.34 -12.11 2.18
N GLU A 119 9.45 -12.82 1.98
CA GLU A 119 10.07 -13.63 3.04
C GLU A 119 10.45 -12.77 4.25
N TRP A 120 10.96 -11.56 4.01
CA TRP A 120 11.31 -10.62 5.08
C TRP A 120 10.08 -10.18 5.89
N ILE A 121 8.97 -9.86 5.20
CA ILE A 121 7.70 -9.47 5.82
C ILE A 121 7.12 -10.64 6.61
N GLU A 122 7.00 -11.81 5.98
CA GLU A 122 6.37 -12.98 6.57
C GLU A 122 7.15 -13.50 7.79
N GLY A 123 8.47 -13.33 7.82
CA GLY A 123 9.29 -13.63 9.00
C GLY A 123 9.01 -12.73 10.21
N ARG A 124 8.33 -11.59 10.01
CA ARG A 124 7.99 -10.58 11.05
C ARG A 124 6.49 -10.32 11.17
N ARG A 125 5.69 -11.09 10.46
CA ARG A 125 4.24 -10.93 10.39
C ARG A 125 3.59 -11.03 11.76
N VAL A 126 2.49 -10.31 11.91
CA VAL A 126 1.74 -10.24 13.18
C VAL A 126 0.58 -11.22 13.24
N ASP A 127 0.16 -11.76 12.10
CA ASP A 127 -0.88 -12.77 11.91
C ASP A 127 -0.71 -13.47 10.55
N ASP A 128 -1.65 -14.35 10.20
CA ASP A 128 -1.70 -15.05 8.91
C ASP A 128 -2.81 -14.50 7.97
N ILE A 129 -3.40 -13.34 8.27
CA ILE A 129 -4.40 -12.69 7.40
C ILE A 129 -3.72 -12.30 6.08
N GLN A 130 -4.39 -12.59 4.98
CA GLN A 130 -3.91 -12.27 3.64
C GLN A 130 -5.00 -11.49 2.87
N SER A 131 -5.08 -10.18 3.13
CA SER A 131 -6.03 -9.29 2.44
C SER A 131 -5.33 -8.02 1.95
N ILE A 132 -5.86 -7.43 0.88
CA ILE A 132 -5.43 -6.11 0.38
C ILE A 132 -6.21 -5.00 1.08
N VAL A 133 -7.49 -5.18 1.34
CA VAL A 133 -8.40 -4.14 1.84
C VAL A 133 -8.83 -4.34 3.31
N GLY A 134 -8.29 -5.37 3.96
CA GLY A 134 -8.77 -5.87 5.25
C GLY A 134 -9.78 -7.01 5.09
N PRO A 135 -10.10 -7.73 6.17
CA PRO A 135 -11.25 -8.64 6.22
C PRO A 135 -12.59 -7.90 6.12
#